data_AF-A0A1K1MGV5-F1
#
_entry.id   AF-A0A1K1MGV5-F1
#
_cell.length_a   1.000
_cell.length_b   1.000
_cell.length_c   1.000
_cell.angle_alpha   90.00
_cell.angle_beta   90.00
_cell.angle_gamma   90.00
#
_symmetry.space_group_name_H-M   'P 1'
#
loop_
_entity.id
_entity.type
_entity.pdbx_description
1 polymer ?
#
loop_
_entity_poly.entity_id
_entity_poly.type
_entity_poly.pdbx_seq_one_letter_code
_entity_poly.pdbx_strand_id
1 'polypeptide(L)' 'MSSTDNPSVCPICDGEGTVLHVDEEVGCQVALPCWACAPSTAREDQSL' A
#
# COMPACT_ATOMS: atom_id res chain seq x y z
N MET A 1 18.96 8.68 26.22
CA MET A 1 18.44 7.77 25.18
C MET A 1 17.67 8.61 24.19
N SER A 2 18.32 8.98 23.08
CA SER A 2 17.68 9.76 22.02
C SER A 2 17.14 8.76 21.01
N SER A 3 15.89 8.35 21.19
CA SER A 3 15.19 7.58 20.16
C SER A 3 14.84 8.58 19.06
N THR A 4 15.71 8.68 18.05
CA THR A 4 15.35 9.32 16.78
C THR A 4 14.28 8.45 16.14
N ASP A 5 13.05 8.66 16.58
CA ASP A 5 11.84 8.20 15.93
C ASP A 5 11.90 8.74 14.49
N ASN A 6 12.18 7.85 13.53
CA ASN A 6 12.14 8.17 12.12
C ASN A 6 10.70 7.90 11.66
N PRO A 7 9.82 8.90 11.53
CA PRO A 7 8.49 8.69 10.95
C PRO A 7 8.57 8.63 9.42
N SER A 8 9.62 8.01 8.87
CA SER A 8 9.82 7.88 7.42
C SER A 8 9.15 6.63 6.86
N VAL A 9 8.65 5.78 7.75
CA VAL A 9 8.03 4.49 7.41
C VAL A 9 6.52 4.68 7.33
N CYS A 10 5.93 4.22 6.24
CA CYS A 10 4.50 4.25 6.01
C CYS A 10 3.79 3.41 7.10
N PRO A 11 2.96 3.96 7.99
CA PRO A 11 2.36 3.18 9.09
C PRO A 11 1.37 2.11 8.61
N ILE A 12 1.00 2.12 7.33
CA ILE A 12 0.05 1.20 6.72
C ILE A 12 0.74 -0.03 6.13
N CYS A 13 1.88 0.15 5.47
CA CYS A 13 2.65 -0.97 4.91
C CYS A 13 3.97 -1.22 5.65
N ASP A 14 4.23 -0.53 6.75
CA ASP A 14 5.48 -0.60 7.51
C ASP A 14 6.75 -0.45 6.64
N GLY A 15 6.63 0.28 5.52
CA GLY A 15 7.73 0.50 4.57
C GLY A 15 7.90 -0.58 3.49
N GLU A 16 7.12 -1.66 3.50
CA GLU A 16 7.14 -2.70 2.44
C GLU A 16 6.65 -2.18 1.07
N GLY A 17 5.89 -1.09 1.07
CA GLY A 17 5.28 -0.55 -0.15
C GLY A 17 4.09 -1.37 -0.67
N THR A 18 3.76 -2.51 -0.05
CA THR A 18 2.59 -3.34 -0.35
C THR A 18 1.80 -3.69 0.91
N VAL A 19 0.53 -4.04 0.75
CA VAL A 19 -0.37 -4.52 1.82
C VAL A 19 -1.04 -5.81 1.37
N LEU A 20 -1.20 -6.76 2.28
CA LEU A 20 -1.96 -7.97 2.04
C LEU A 20 -3.45 -7.66 2.12
N HIS A 21 -4.16 -7.89 1.02
CA HIS A 21 -5.60 -7.80 0.93
C HIS A 21 -6.18 -9.20 0.79
N VAL A 22 -7.20 -9.52 1.58
CA VAL A 22 -7.97 -10.74 1.40
C VAL A 22 -9.06 -10.43 0.40
N ASP A 23 -9.00 -11.05 -0.77
CA ASP A 23 -10.09 -10.99 -1.73
C ASP A 23 -11.23 -11.89 -1.21
N GLU A 24 -12.35 -11.28 -0.83
CA GLU A 24 -13.49 -11.98 -0.22
C GLU A 24 -14.27 -12.84 -1.24
N GLU A 25 -14.09 -12.61 -2.55
CA GLU A 25 -14.76 -13.40 -3.59
C GLU A 25 -14.04 -14.74 -3.82
N VAL A 26 -12.71 -14.73 -3.84
CA VAL A 26 -11.90 -15.95 -4.04
C VAL A 26 -11.34 -16.54 -2.75
N GLY A 27 -11.37 -15.81 -1.63
CA GLY A 27 -10.80 -16.23 -0.34
C GLY A 27 -9.27 -16.29 -0.34
N CYS A 28 -8.61 -15.62 -1.29
CA CYS A 28 -7.16 -15.60 -1.43
C CYS A 28 -6.56 -14.31 -0.87
N GLN A 29 -5.35 -14.42 -0.33
CA GLN A 29 -4.54 -13.26 0.04
C GLN A 29 -3.72 -12.78 -1.16
N VAL A 30 -3.90 -11.53 -1.55
CA VAL A 30 -3.18 -10.87 -2.64
C VAL A 30 -2.40 -9.69 -2.10
N ALA A 31 -1.15 -9.52 -2.52
CA ALA A 31 -0.36 -8.35 -2.19
C ALA A 31 -0.71 -7.22 -3.15
N LEU A 32 -1.21 -6.10 -2.63
CA LEU A 32 -1.54 -4.90 -3.39
C LEU A 32 -0.59 -3.76 -3.03
N PRO A 33 -0.34 -2.81 -3.94
CA PRO A 33 0.44 -1.62 -3.60
C PRO A 33 -0.22 -0.87 -2.45
N CYS A 34 0.60 -0.38 -1.52
CA CYS A 34 0.11 0.38 -0.37
C CYS A 34 -0.53 1.68 -0.86
N TRP A 35 -1.84 1.79 -0.76
CA TRP A 35 -2.62 2.96 -1.21
C TRP A 35 -2.20 4.28 -0.54
N ALA A 36 -1.58 4.23 0.64
CA ALA A 36 -1.11 5.42 1.33
C ALA A 36 0.25 5.93 0.85
N CYS A 37 1.06 5.05 0.26
CA CYS A 37 2.42 5.37 -0.18
C CYS A 37 2.56 5.33 -1.71
N ALA A 38 1.69 4.61 -2.40
CA ALA A 38 1.55 4.61 -3.85
C ALA A 38 0.24 5.35 -4.19
N PRO A 39 0.30 6.66 -4.53
CA PRO A 39 -0.85 7.32 -5.12
C PRO A 39 -1.18 6.57 -6.41
N SER A 40 -2.36 5.95 -6.44
CA SER A 40 -2.80 5.15 -7.56
C SER A 40 -2.71 5.97 -8.84
N THR A 41 -1.80 5.62 -9.74
CA THR A 41 -1.84 6.04 -11.14
C THR A 41 -2.98 5.31 -11.85
N ALA A 42 -4.18 5.36 -11.27
CA ALA A 42 -5.43 4.86 -11.83
C ALA A 42 -6.24 6.05 -12.38
N ARG A 43 -5.55 6.96 -13.08
CA ARG A 43 -6.18 8.02 -13.85
C ARG A 43 -5.40 8.21 -15.14
N GLU A 44 -6.15 8.10 -16.24
CA GLU A 44 -5.76 8.16 -17.66
C GLU A 44 -5.04 6.88 -18.17
N ASP A 45 -5.68 5.90 -18.82
CA ASP A 45 -6.22 5.99 -20.18
C ASP A 45 -7.30 4.89 -20.46
N GLN A 46 -8.57 5.19 -20.16
CA GLN A 46 -9.71 4.64 -20.92
C GLN A 46 -10.40 5.84 -21.57
N SER A 47 -9.70 6.49 -22.51
CA SER A 47 -10.36 7.29 -23.53
C SER A 47 -10.78 6.33 -24.65
N LEU A 48 -12.00 5.81 -24.57
CA LEU A 48 -12.67 5.14 -25.69
C LEU A 48 -13.51 6.15 -26.46
#